data_AF-A0AA92UP10-F1
#
_entry.id   AF-A0AA92UP10-F1
#
_cell.length_a   1.000
_cell.length_b   1.000
_cell.length_c   1.000
_cell.angle_alpha   90.00
_cell.angle_beta   90.00
_cell.angle_gamma   90.00
#
_symmetry.space_group_name_H-M   'P 1'
#
loop_
_entity.id
_entity.type
_entity.pdbx_description
1 polymer ?
#
loop_
_entity_poly.entity_id
_entity_poly.type
_entity_poly.pdbx_seq_one_letter_code
_entity_poly.pdbx_strand_id
1 'polypeptide(L)'
;MSTEKEKEVTETINERVNSIIEKEGHTIATFAKKIGVPWTTIKNIVSGRNAPSYDIIVKIINAVDWVDANYLIMGEKLTKGNQGNLLTIVERQNKTIESQQKTIDRLTKKMLEN
;
A
#
# COMPACT_ATOMS: atom_id res chain seq x y z
N MET A 1 25.59 10.02 30.37
CA MET A 1 26.06 9.70 29.01
C MET A 1 26.08 8.19 28.87
N SER A 2 25.18 7.67 28.05
CA SER A 2 25.24 6.41 27.29
C SER A 2 23.83 6.16 26.79
N THR A 3 23.50 6.81 25.67
CA THR A 3 22.31 6.48 24.88
C THR A 3 22.54 5.10 24.27
N GLU A 4 21.79 4.10 24.72
CA GLU A 4 21.65 2.84 24.00
C GLU A 4 21.14 3.17 22.59
N LYS A 5 21.94 2.89 21.57
CA LYS A 5 21.48 2.88 20.19
C LYS A 5 20.35 1.86 20.11
N GLU A 6 19.13 2.30 19.80
CA GLU A 6 18.07 1.41 19.32
C GLU A 6 18.67 0.51 18.23
N LYS A 7 18.68 -0.79 18.48
CA LYS A 7 18.98 -1.77 17.43
C LYS A 7 17.90 -1.61 16.37
N GLU A 8 18.30 -1.21 15.17
CA GLU A 8 17.46 -1.22 13.99
C GLU A 8 17.10 -2.69 13.69
N VAL A 9 15.95 -3.14 14.20
CA VAL A 9 15.43 -4.49 13.93
C VAL A 9 14.92 -4.47 12.49
N THR A 10 15.68 -5.09 11.60
CA THR A 10 15.27 -5.30 10.22
C THR A 10 14.25 -6.43 10.18
N GLU A 11 12.99 -6.10 9.89
CA GLU A 11 11.93 -7.08 9.69
C GLU A 11 12.30 -8.00 8.51
N THR A 12 12.09 -9.31 8.67
CA THR A 12 12.28 -10.31 7.62
C THR A 12 11.08 -10.34 6.68
N ILE A 13 11.26 -10.90 5.48
CA ILE A 13 10.13 -11.13 4.56
C ILE A 13 9.06 -12.05 5.18
N ASN A 14 9.47 -12.99 6.03
CA ASN A 14 8.58 -13.92 6.71
C ASN A 14 7.68 -13.20 7.71
N GLU A 15 8.25 -12.29 8.50
CA GLU A 15 7.51 -11.43 9.41
C GLU A 15 6.54 -10.52 8.66
N ARG A 16 6.97 -9.93 7.53
CA ARG A 16 6.07 -9.14 6.67
C ARG A 16 4.89 -9.95 6.13
N VAL A 17 5.11 -11.19 5.71
CA VAL A 17 4.01 -12.08 5.31
C VAL A 17 3.03 -12.29 6.46
N ASN A 18 3.51 -12.48 7.69
CA ASN A 18 2.64 -12.57 8.87
C ASN A 18 1.86 -11.27 9.11
N SER A 19 2.54 -10.12 9.07
CA SER A 19 1.94 -8.79 9.22
C SER A 19 0.84 -8.52 8.18
N ILE A 20 1.04 -8.96 6.94
CA ILE A 20 0.04 -8.86 5.86
C ILE A 20 -1.20 -9.71 6.19
N ILE A 21 -1.00 -10.96 6.64
CA ILE A 21 -2.11 -11.88 6.99
C ILE A 21 -2.96 -11.28 8.11
N GLU A 22 -2.32 -10.77 9.16
CA GLU A 22 -2.98 -10.16 10.31
C GLU A 22 -3.76 -8.90 9.92
N LYS A 23 -3.15 -8.02 9.11
CA LYS A 23 -3.77 -6.75 8.69
C LYS A 23 -4.93 -6.95 7.72
N GLU A 24 -4.91 -8.00 6.91
CA GLU A 24 -6.05 -8.42 6.09
C GLU A 24 -7.16 -9.11 6.91
N GLY A 25 -6.96 -9.32 8.23
CA GLY A 25 -7.94 -9.98 9.10
C GLY A 25 -8.10 -11.47 8.83
N HIS A 26 -7.06 -12.11 8.30
CA HIS A 26 -7.09 -13.52 7.94
C HIS A 26 -6.33 -14.38 8.95
N THR A 27 -6.75 -15.65 9.04
CA THR A 27 -5.91 -16.71 9.60
C THR A 27 -4.96 -17.25 8.52
N ILE A 28 -3.90 -17.97 8.90
CA ILE A 28 -3.03 -18.69 7.96
C ILE A 28 -3.86 -19.58 7.01
N ALA A 29 -4.89 -20.26 7.53
CA ALA A 29 -5.76 -21.13 6.75
C ALA A 29 -6.62 -20.38 5.74
N THR A 30 -7.24 -19.27 6.13
CA THR A 30 -8.08 -18.50 5.22
C THR A 30 -7.24 -17.73 4.19
N PHE A 31 -6.06 -17.25 4.58
CA PHE A 31 -5.14 -16.59 3.66
C PHE A 31 -4.58 -17.54 2.61
N ALA A 32 -4.14 -18.74 3.02
CA ALA A 32 -3.67 -19.76 2.09
C ALA A 32 -4.73 -20.12 1.04
N LYS A 33 -6.01 -20.20 1.44
CA LYS A 33 -7.14 -20.37 0.52
C LYS A 33 -7.31 -19.18 -0.41
N LYS A 34 -7.25 -17.94 0.11
CA LYS A 34 -7.38 -16.70 -0.67
C LYS A 34 -6.38 -16.63 -1.83
N ILE A 35 -5.13 -17.00 -1.57
CA ILE A 35 -4.06 -16.93 -2.59
C ILE A 35 -3.86 -18.24 -3.36
N GLY A 36 -4.70 -19.26 -3.13
CA GLY A 36 -4.68 -20.52 -3.89
C GLY A 36 -3.45 -21.39 -3.64
N VAL A 37 -3.00 -21.51 -2.38
CA VAL A 37 -1.81 -22.31 -2.02
C VAL A 37 -2.11 -23.25 -0.84
N PRO A 38 -1.33 -24.33 -0.67
CA PRO A 38 -1.48 -25.21 0.48
C PRO A 38 -1.22 -24.47 1.81
N TRP A 39 -2.02 -24.79 2.83
CA TRP A 39 -1.86 -24.21 4.18
C TRP A 39 -0.46 -24.42 4.76
N THR A 40 0.11 -25.60 4.55
CA THR A 40 1.47 -25.95 5.02
C THR A 40 2.53 -25.02 4.45
N THR A 41 2.35 -24.54 3.22
CA THR A 41 3.24 -23.57 2.56
C THR A 41 3.28 -22.26 3.35
N ILE A 42 2.12 -21.66 3.61
CA ILE A 42 2.05 -20.39 4.36
C ILE A 42 2.47 -20.56 5.81
N LYS A 43 2.10 -21.68 6.45
CA LYS A 43 2.58 -21.99 7.80
C LYS A 43 4.11 -22.00 7.89
N ASN A 44 4.79 -22.67 6.96
CA ASN A 44 6.26 -22.76 6.96
C ASN A 44 6.93 -21.42 6.65
N ILE A 45 6.29 -20.56 5.83
CA ILE A 45 6.76 -19.20 5.56
C ILE A 45 6.61 -18.35 6.81
N VAL A 46 5.43 -18.30 7.42
CA VAL A 46 5.20 -17.49 8.63
C VAL A 46 6.09 -17.94 9.78
N SER A 47 6.40 -19.24 9.90
CA SER A 47 7.31 -19.74 10.93
C SER A 47 8.79 -19.48 10.66
N GLY A 48 9.14 -18.79 9.57
CA GLY A 48 10.53 -18.51 9.18
C GLY A 48 11.34 -19.74 8.75
N ARG A 49 10.70 -20.91 8.58
CA ARG A 49 11.41 -22.13 8.16
C ARG A 49 11.86 -22.02 6.70
N ASN A 50 11.04 -21.39 5.87
CA ASN A 50 11.28 -21.21 4.44
C ASN A 50 11.06 -19.76 4.04
N ALA A 51 11.88 -19.22 3.15
CA ALA A 51 11.53 -17.99 2.42
C ALA A 51 10.40 -18.27 1.41
N PRO A 52 9.51 -17.29 1.15
CA PRO A 52 8.52 -17.44 0.08
C PRO A 52 9.22 -17.54 -1.28
N SER A 53 8.75 -18.44 -2.14
CA SER A 53 9.23 -18.52 -3.53
C SER A 53 8.69 -17.35 -4.36
N TYR A 54 9.26 -17.15 -5.55
CA TYR A 54 8.78 -16.15 -6.50
C TYR A 54 7.27 -16.27 -6.79
N ASP A 55 6.77 -17.49 -7.02
CA ASP A 55 5.34 -17.74 -7.26
C ASP A 55 4.47 -17.29 -6.07
N ILE A 56 4.92 -17.55 -4.85
CA ILE A 56 4.20 -17.14 -3.64
C ILE A 56 4.21 -15.62 -3.50
N ILE A 57 5.34 -14.96 -3.76
CA ILE A 57 5.44 -13.50 -3.73
C ILE A 57 4.45 -12.87 -4.71
N VAL A 58 4.41 -13.35 -5.96
CA VAL A 58 3.49 -12.86 -6.99
C VAL A 58 2.03 -13.08 -6.57
N LYS A 59 1.70 -14.26 -6.03
CA LYS A 59 0.33 -14.55 -5.54
C LYS A 59 -0.09 -13.66 -4.38
N ILE A 60 0.82 -13.33 -3.46
CA ILE A 60 0.54 -12.41 -2.35
C ILE A 60 0.26 -11.00 -2.90
N ILE A 61 1.15 -10.48 -3.76
CA ILE A 61 1.01 -9.13 -4.34
C ILE A 61 -0.30 -9.01 -5.14
N ASN A 62 -0.66 -10.02 -5.93
CA ASN A 62 -1.89 -10.02 -6.71
C ASN A 62 -3.17 -10.15 -5.86
N ALA A 63 -3.06 -10.67 -4.64
CA ALA A 63 -4.21 -10.89 -3.76
C ALA A 63 -4.44 -9.78 -2.73
N VAL A 64 -3.48 -8.85 -2.58
CA VAL A 64 -3.48 -7.82 -1.54
C VAL A 64 -3.15 -6.46 -2.16
N ASP A 65 -4.19 -5.66 -2.42
CA ASP A 65 -4.12 -4.41 -3.20
C ASP A 65 -3.13 -3.36 -2.66
N TRP A 66 -2.87 -3.37 -1.35
CA TRP A 66 -1.98 -2.40 -0.70
C TRP A 66 -0.52 -2.87 -0.59
N VAL A 67 -0.21 -4.11 -0.98
CA VAL A 67 1.13 -4.69 -0.88
C VAL A 67 1.82 -4.66 -2.24
N ASP A 68 3.01 -4.06 -2.30
CA ASP A 68 3.89 -4.12 -3.46
C ASP A 68 5.19 -4.88 -3.16
N ALA A 69 6.00 -5.08 -4.20
CA ALA A 69 7.28 -5.77 -4.09
C ALA A 69 8.30 -5.02 -3.21
N ASN A 70 8.24 -3.68 -3.17
CA ASN A 70 9.16 -2.89 -2.34
C ASN A 70 8.90 -3.14 -0.86
N TYR A 71 7.63 -3.15 -0.45
CA TYR A 71 7.27 -3.53 0.91
C TYR A 71 7.59 -4.99 1.18
N LEU A 72 7.07 -5.93 0.37
CA LEU A 72 7.20 -7.35 0.67
C LEU A 72 8.66 -7.84 0.64
N ILE A 73 9.43 -7.46 -0.37
CA ILE A 73 10.80 -7.95 -0.57
C ILE A 73 11.80 -7.07 0.19
N MET A 74 11.78 -5.77 -0.04
CA MET A 74 12.81 -4.86 0.48
C MET A 74 12.52 -4.37 1.90
N GLY A 75 11.30 -4.58 2.42
CA GLY A 75 10.90 -4.05 3.72
C GLY A 75 10.77 -2.53 3.74
N GLU A 76 10.71 -1.91 2.56
CA GLU A 76 10.52 -0.47 2.45
C GLU A 76 9.11 -0.14 2.94
N LYS A 77 8.98 0.93 3.72
CA LYS A 77 7.65 1.45 4.05
C LYS A 77 6.91 1.67 2.74
N LEU A 78 5.64 1.27 2.70
CA LEU A 78 4.76 1.54 1.57
C LEU A 78 4.79 3.04 1.26
N THR A 79 5.60 3.43 0.29
CA THR A 79 5.69 4.80 -0.21
C THR A 79 4.53 5.01 -1.16
N LYS A 80 3.31 4.79 -0.64
CA LYS A 80 2.01 4.92 -1.31
C LYS A 80 2.15 5.07 -2.82
N GLY A 81 2.43 3.97 -3.52
CA GLY A 81 2.71 3.92 -4.96
C GLY A 81 1.58 4.42 -5.86
N ASN A 82 0.47 4.93 -5.30
CA ASN A 82 -0.62 5.61 -6.00
C ASN A 82 -0.90 7.04 -5.51
N GLN A 83 -0.19 7.54 -4.49
CA GLN A 83 -0.37 8.93 -4.05
C GLN A 83 0.21 9.95 -5.02
N GLY A 84 1.31 9.65 -5.70
CA GLY A 84 1.85 10.56 -6.72
C GLY A 84 0.85 10.81 -7.86
N ASN A 85 0.20 9.74 -8.33
CA ASN A 85 -0.84 9.85 -9.35
C ASN A 85 -2.10 10.54 -8.82
N LEU A 86 -2.52 10.26 -7.59
CA LEU A 86 -3.69 10.94 -7.01
C LEU A 86 -3.43 12.43 -6.77
N LEU A 87 -2.25 12.80 -6.25
CA LEU A 87 -1.87 14.19 -6.02
C LEU A 87 -1.83 14.99 -7.33
N THR A 88 -1.26 14.42 -8.39
CA THR A 88 -1.23 15.07 -9.71
C THR A 88 -2.60 15.18 -10.38
N ILE A 89 -3.52 14.24 -10.11
CA ILE A 89 -4.92 14.34 -10.56
C ILE A 89 -5.63 15.45 -9.78
N VAL A 90 -5.48 15.49 -8.46
CA VAL A 90 -6.08 16.51 -7.59
C VAL A 90 -5.56 17.91 -7.94
N GLU A 91 -4.26 18.07 -8.17
CA GLU A 91 -3.67 19.36 -8.59
C GLU A 91 -4.23 19.85 -9.93
N ARG A 92 -4.41 18.95 -10.90
CA ARG A 92 -5.03 19.30 -12.19
C ARG A 92 -6.48 19.73 -12.02
N GLN A 93 -7.25 19.00 -11.21
CA GLN A 93 -8.65 19.34 -10.93
C GLN A 93 -8.77 20.70 -10.22
N ASN A 94 -7.92 20.99 -9.23
CA ASN A 94 -7.93 22.27 -8.54
C ASN A 94 -7.68 23.45 -9.49
N LYS A 95 -6.74 23.32 -10.43
CA LYS A 95 -6.51 24.34 -11.47
C LYS A 95 -7.74 24.55 -12.35
N THR A 96 -8.42 23.47 -12.73
CA THR A 96 -9.68 23.58 -13.50
C THR A 96 -10.76 24.28 -12.70
N ILE A 97 -10.95 23.94 -11.43
CA ILE A 97 -11.95 24.56 -10.54
C ILE A 97 -11.68 26.07 -10.38
N GLU A 98 -10.43 26.47 -10.16
CA GLU A 98 -10.07 27.90 -10.07
C GLU A 98 -10.40 28.67 -11.35
N SER A 99 -10.13 28.08 -12.52
CA SER A 99 -10.46 28.70 -13.81
C SER A 99 -11.98 28.86 -14.01
N GLN A 100 -12.76 27.86 -13.57
CA GLN A 100 -14.21 27.88 -13.61
C GLN A 100 -14.77 28.94 -12.65
N GLN A 101 -14.22 29.05 -11.44
CA GLN A 101 -14.65 30.05 -10.46
C GLN A 101 -14.46 31.48 -10.99
N LYS A 102 -13.30 31.78 -11.59
CA LYS A 102 -13.05 33.08 -12.23
C LYS A 102 -14.05 33.41 -13.35
N THR A 103 -14.50 32.38 -14.07
CA THR A 103 -15.49 32.55 -15.14
C THR A 103 -16.87 32.84 -14.56
N ILE A 104 -17.26 32.11 -13.51
CA ILE A 104 -18.50 32.34 -12.77
C ILE A 104 -18.51 33.77 -12.22
N ASP A 105 -17.45 34.23 -11.55
CA ASP A 105 -17.38 35.57 -10.95
C ASP A 105 -17.60 36.68 -11.98
N ARG A 106 -16.99 36.55 -13.17
CA ARG A 106 -17.17 37.50 -14.28
C ARG A 106 -18.60 37.52 -14.82
N LEU A 107 -19.23 36.36 -14.95
CA LEU A 107 -20.61 36.25 -15.43
C LEU A 107 -21.60 36.80 -14.40
N THR A 108 -21.41 36.47 -13.12
CA THR A 108 -22.21 37.00 -12.02
C THR A 108 -22.13 38.51 -11.96
N LYS A 109 -20.93 39.10 -12.11
CA LYS A 109 -20.76 40.55 -12.16
C LYS A 109 -21.56 41.19 -13.30
N LYS A 110 -21.49 40.62 -14.51
CA LYS A 110 -22.28 41.10 -15.67
C LYS A 110 -23.79 41.01 -15.47
N MET A 111 -24.26 40.00 -14.73
CA MET A 111 -25.68 39.80 -14.44
C MET A 111 -26.22 40.81 -13.41
N LEU A 112 -25.35 41.33 -12.54
CA LEU A 112 -25.72 42.31 -11.50
C LEU A 112 -25.58 43.76 -11.97
N GLU A 113 -24.83 44.01 -13.05
CA GLU A 113 -24.60 45.34 -13.63
C GLU A 113 -25.59 45.69 -14.76
N ASN A 114 -26.51 44.78 -15.11
CA ASN A 114 -27.67 45.00 -16.00
C ASN A 114 -28.95 45.22 -15.18
#